data_AF-A0AA35Z825-F1
#
_entry.id   AF-A0AA35Z825-F1
#
_cell.length_a   1.000
_cell.length_b   1.000
_cell.length_c   1.000
_cell.angle_alpha   90.00
_cell.angle_beta   90.00
_cell.angle_gamma   90.00
#
_symmetry.space_group_name_H-M   'P 1'
#
loop_
_entity.id
_entity.type
_entity.pdbx_description
1 polymer ?
#
loop_
_entity_poly.entity_id
_entity_poly.type
_entity_poly.pdbx_seq_one_letter_code
_entity_poly.pdbx_strand_id
1 'polypeptide(L)'
;MTLMPPKPIRRSQFPSFKAASTTAISPPPHRRPFSDLRLQTSASAPATVFAFSDLLIGKMSLRSMLAEAAIRGVNEARAKIFGHVLNTTGQRSAHKILRKKFIGEKVASWYPNDIQKEDPMVVARKEQERLSKLEMLKRRGKGPPKKGQGKRAAKRSK
;
A
#
# COMPACT_ATOMS: atom_id res chain seq x y z
N MET A 1 -45.30 -58.31 5.87
CA MET A 1 -43.87 -57.96 6.01
C MET A 1 -43.78 -56.48 6.30
N THR A 2 -43.66 -56.10 7.58
CA THR A 2 -43.56 -54.70 8.02
C THR A 2 -42.09 -54.31 8.14
N LEU A 3 -41.69 -53.26 7.43
CA LEU A 3 -40.33 -52.71 7.45
C LEU A 3 -40.09 -51.97 8.77
N MET A 4 -39.05 -52.37 9.51
CA MET A 4 -38.62 -51.72 10.75
C MET A 4 -37.79 -50.46 10.42
N PRO A 5 -38.01 -49.31 11.08
CA PRO A 5 -37.23 -48.10 10.82
C PRO A 5 -35.82 -48.17 11.47
N PRO A 6 -34.80 -47.53 10.86
CA PRO A 6 -33.43 -47.54 11.37
C PRO A 6 -33.29 -46.72 12.67
N LYS A 7 -32.47 -47.24 13.60
CA LYS A 7 -32.19 -46.62 14.91
C LYS A 7 -31.33 -45.35 14.77
N PRO A 8 -31.53 -44.32 15.61
CA PRO A 8 -30.70 -43.13 15.60
C PRO A 8 -29.31 -43.36 16.22
N ILE A 9 -28.28 -42.84 15.57
CA ILE A 9 -26.88 -42.90 15.98
C ILE A 9 -26.66 -41.96 17.20
N ARG A 10 -26.19 -42.50 18.33
CA ARG A 10 -25.76 -41.72 19.50
C ARG A 10 -24.55 -40.87 19.11
N ARG A 11 -24.68 -39.54 19.16
CA ARG A 11 -23.55 -38.60 19.13
C ARG A 11 -22.67 -38.87 20.37
N SER A 12 -21.61 -39.64 20.18
CA SER A 12 -20.52 -39.74 21.14
C SER A 12 -19.85 -38.38 21.32
N GLN A 13 -19.50 -38.11 22.57
CA GLN A 13 -19.03 -36.86 23.14
C GLN A 13 -17.79 -36.34 22.40
N PHE A 14 -17.83 -35.07 21.98
CA PHE A 14 -16.62 -34.34 21.59
C PHE A 14 -15.84 -33.95 22.86
N PRO A 15 -14.51 -34.11 22.91
CA PRO A 15 -13.73 -33.62 24.04
C PRO A 15 -13.75 -32.09 24.07
N SER A 16 -14.07 -31.55 25.24
CA SER A 16 -13.98 -30.13 25.58
C SER A 16 -12.52 -29.67 25.53
N PHE A 17 -12.16 -28.92 24.49
CA PHE A 17 -10.89 -28.19 24.46
C PHE A 17 -10.99 -27.00 25.41
N LYS A 18 -10.31 -27.08 26.55
CA LYS A 18 -10.08 -25.91 27.42
C LYS A 18 -9.30 -24.86 26.63
N ALA A 19 -9.83 -23.66 26.55
CA ALA A 19 -9.17 -22.51 25.94
C ALA A 19 -7.85 -22.22 26.70
N ALA A 20 -6.73 -22.27 25.98
CA ALA A 20 -5.46 -21.74 26.47
C ALA A 20 -5.58 -20.21 26.57
N SER A 21 -5.11 -19.66 27.69
CA SER A 21 -5.09 -18.24 28.00
C SER A 21 -4.29 -17.45 26.95
N THR A 22 -4.97 -16.53 26.27
CA THR A 22 -4.38 -15.48 25.44
C THR A 22 -3.37 -14.68 26.25
N THR A 23 -2.08 -14.83 25.97
CA THR A 23 -1.05 -13.92 26.45
C THR A 23 -1.31 -12.56 25.79
N ALA A 24 -1.71 -11.57 26.60
CA ALA A 24 -2.01 -10.22 26.17
C ALA A 24 -0.75 -9.58 25.57
N ILE A 25 -0.72 -9.47 24.24
CA ILE A 25 0.22 -8.61 23.53
C ILE A 25 -0.24 -7.18 23.79
N SER A 26 0.56 -6.41 24.52
CA SER A 26 0.33 -5.00 24.82
C SER A 26 0.07 -4.20 23.54
N PRO A 27 -0.94 -3.31 23.52
CA PRO A 27 -1.23 -2.50 22.33
C PRO A 27 -0.09 -1.51 22.05
N PRO A 28 0.28 -1.29 20.77
CA PRO A 28 1.29 -0.30 20.41
C PRO A 28 0.81 1.12 20.73
N PRO A 29 1.72 2.05 21.09
CA PRO A 29 1.34 3.41 21.46
C PRO A 29 0.64 4.13 20.31
N HIS A 30 -0.55 4.66 20.59
CA HIS A 30 -1.34 5.46 19.66
C HIS A 30 -0.50 6.60 19.07
N ARG A 31 -0.30 6.60 17.75
CA ARG A 31 0.18 7.79 17.03
C ARG A 31 -0.88 8.87 17.15
N ARG A 32 -0.46 10.04 17.64
CA ARG A 32 -1.31 11.24 17.74
C ARG A 32 -1.89 11.59 16.35
N PRO A 33 -3.16 12.02 16.28
CA PRO A 33 -3.82 12.37 15.02
C PRO A 33 -3.13 13.56 14.35
N PHE A 34 -3.07 13.49 13.03
CA PHE A 34 -2.45 14.44 12.11
C PHE A 34 -3.35 15.68 11.89
N SER A 35 -3.85 16.30 12.96
CA SER A 35 -4.86 17.37 12.85
C SER A 35 -4.44 18.74 13.38
N ASP A 36 -3.16 18.95 13.72
CA ASP A 36 -2.63 20.27 14.08
C ASP A 36 -1.55 20.73 13.10
N LEU A 37 -1.97 21.02 11.86
CA LEU A 37 -1.22 21.88 10.93
C LEU A 37 -1.97 23.20 10.83
N ARG A 38 -1.82 24.03 11.87
CA ARG A 38 -2.21 25.43 11.88
C ARG A 38 -1.43 26.15 10.77
N LEU A 39 -2.13 26.50 9.70
CA LEU A 39 -1.65 27.41 8.67
C LEU A 39 -1.33 28.76 9.34
N GLN A 40 -0.04 29.05 9.55
CA GLN A 40 0.41 30.42 9.72
C GLN A 40 0.66 30.99 8.33
N THR A 41 -0.34 31.69 7.80
CA THR A 41 -0.17 32.67 6.74
C THR A 41 0.48 33.90 7.37
N SER A 42 1.81 34.01 7.30
CA SER A 42 2.49 35.28 7.54
C SER A 42 2.73 35.98 6.21
N ALA A 43 2.23 37.20 6.15
CA ALA A 43 2.25 38.19 5.09
C ALA A 43 3.48 38.17 4.15
N SER A 44 3.17 38.41 2.88
CA SER A 44 4.08 38.87 1.84
C SER A 44 4.79 40.17 2.22
N ALA A 45 6.13 40.18 2.16
CA ALA A 45 6.92 41.38 1.93
C ALA A 45 8.03 41.06 0.90
N PRO A 46 8.30 41.97 -0.05
CA PRO A 46 9.08 41.70 -1.25
C PRO A 46 10.60 41.88 -1.07
N ALA A 47 11.34 41.06 -1.83
CA ALA A 47 12.64 41.35 -2.43
C ALA A 47 13.72 42.00 -1.55
N THR A 48 14.47 41.17 -0.83
CA THR A 48 15.90 41.39 -0.60
C THR A 48 16.64 40.08 -0.87
N VAL A 49 16.94 39.88 -2.14
CA VAL A 49 17.95 38.93 -2.58
C VAL A 49 19.30 39.60 -2.31
N PHE A 50 20.27 38.82 -1.82
CA PHE A 50 21.70 39.12 -1.66
C PHE A 50 22.23 39.69 -0.32
N ALA A 51 23.30 39.00 0.13
CA ALA A 51 24.35 39.43 1.05
C ALA A 51 24.08 39.39 2.57
N PHE A 52 23.81 38.22 3.14
CA PHE A 52 24.11 37.96 4.58
C PHE A 52 25.40 37.15 4.80
N SER A 53 26.01 36.63 3.73
CA SER A 53 27.26 35.85 3.78
C SER A 53 28.53 36.69 3.80
N ASP A 54 28.49 37.91 3.27
CA ASP A 54 29.73 38.64 2.95
C ASP A 54 30.17 39.60 4.08
N LEU A 55 29.30 39.86 5.07
CA LEU A 55 29.59 40.74 6.21
C LEU A 55 30.08 39.99 7.47
N LEU A 56 30.27 38.67 7.38
CA LEU A 56 30.76 37.82 8.49
C LEU A 56 32.09 37.14 8.18
N ILE A 57 32.61 37.24 6.96
CA ILE A 57 33.95 36.77 6.59
C ILE A 57 35.03 37.67 7.22
N GLY A 58 34.72 38.94 7.50
CA GLY A 58 35.65 39.92 8.09
C GLY A 58 35.85 39.84 9.61
N LYS A 59 35.22 38.90 10.33
CA LYS A 59 35.30 38.80 11.82
C LYS A 59 35.88 37.46 12.32
N MET A 60 36.48 36.67 11.44
CA MET A 60 37.07 35.37 11.79
C MET A 60 38.59 35.51 11.90
N SER A 61 39.19 35.05 12.99
CA SER A 61 40.65 34.94 13.07
C SER A 61 41.18 33.97 11.99
N LEU A 62 42.39 34.19 11.47
CA LEU A 62 43.01 33.29 10.49
C LEU A 62 43.05 31.84 10.98
N ARG A 63 43.27 31.64 12.29
CA ARG A 63 43.24 30.32 12.93
C ARG A 63 41.88 29.65 12.81
N SER A 64 40.79 30.38 13.03
CA SER A 64 39.43 29.83 12.86
C SER A 64 39.11 29.44 11.42
N MET A 65 39.57 30.22 10.42
CA MET A 65 39.35 29.87 9.01
C MET A 65 40.10 28.59 8.62
N LEU A 66 41.35 28.44 9.07
CA LEU A 66 42.14 27.24 8.80
C LEU A 66 41.54 25.99 9.47
N ALA A 67 41.06 26.14 10.70
CA ALA A 67 40.37 25.06 11.42
C ALA A 67 39.08 24.63 10.71
N GLU A 68 38.25 25.58 10.24
CA GLU A 68 37.06 25.27 9.45
C GLU A 68 37.40 24.56 8.13
N ALA A 69 38.43 25.02 7.42
CA ALA A 69 38.87 24.40 6.17
C ALA A 69 39.32 22.95 6.38
N ALA A 70 40.07 22.66 7.45
CA ALA A 70 40.48 21.30 7.80
C ALA A 70 39.27 20.39 8.09
N ILE A 71 38.29 20.87 8.86
CA ILE A 71 37.05 20.12 9.18
C ILE A 71 36.24 19.84 7.90
N ARG A 72 36.14 20.81 6.98
CA ARG A 72 35.49 20.62 5.69
C ARG A 72 36.18 19.54 4.87
N GLY A 73 37.52 19.58 4.78
CA GLY A 73 38.30 18.57 4.05
C GLY A 73 38.14 17.15 4.61
N VAL A 74 38.13 16.98 5.93
CA VAL A 74 37.87 15.68 6.58
C VAL A 74 36.45 15.18 6.28
N ASN A 75 35.45 16.07 6.35
CA ASN A 75 34.07 15.72 6.04
C ASN A 75 33.88 15.34 4.57
N GLU A 76 34.58 16.00 3.65
CA GLU A 76 34.61 15.65 2.23
C GLU A 76 35.27 14.29 1.99
N ALA A 77 36.41 14.02 2.63
CA ALA A 77 37.08 12.72 2.54
C ALA A 77 36.16 11.59 3.05
N ARG A 78 35.51 11.80 4.20
CA ARG A 78 34.52 10.86 4.75
C ARG A 78 33.36 10.63 3.77
N ALA A 79 32.84 11.71 3.18
CA ALA A 79 31.75 11.63 2.22
C ALA A 79 32.14 10.83 0.97
N LYS A 80 33.36 11.01 0.47
CA LYS A 80 33.92 10.26 -0.66
C LYS A 80 34.08 8.77 -0.33
N ILE A 81 34.59 8.43 0.86
CA ILE A 81 34.81 7.04 1.28
C ILE A 81 33.48 6.28 1.45
N PHE A 82 32.50 6.88 2.10
CA PHE A 82 31.25 6.19 2.47
C PHE A 82 30.05 6.52 1.56
N GLY A 83 30.28 7.23 0.45
CA GLY A 83 29.22 7.64 -0.46
C GLY A 83 28.17 8.54 0.18
N HIS A 84 28.55 9.39 1.14
CA HIS A 84 27.62 10.36 1.72
C HIS A 84 27.52 11.59 0.83
N VAL A 85 26.30 12.05 0.57
CA VAL A 85 26.06 13.31 -0.15
C VAL A 85 26.08 14.47 0.84
N LEU A 86 27.03 15.39 0.66
CA LEU A 86 27.10 16.66 1.39
C LEU A 86 26.17 17.70 0.73
N ASN A 87 25.52 18.53 1.54
CA ASN A 87 24.60 19.57 1.07
C ASN A 87 25.02 20.94 1.60
N THR A 88 25.91 21.62 0.87
CA THR A 88 26.49 22.91 1.27
C THR A 88 25.45 24.03 1.33
N THR A 89 24.42 23.99 0.48
CA THR A 89 23.36 25.02 0.40
C THR A 89 22.19 24.73 1.35
N GLY A 90 22.13 23.53 1.96
CA GLY A 90 21.06 23.13 2.88
C GLY A 90 19.67 22.95 2.24
N GLN A 91 19.56 23.05 0.92
CA GLN A 91 18.28 22.98 0.21
C GLN A 91 17.74 21.54 0.15
N ARG A 92 16.42 21.40 -0.03
CA ARG A 92 15.81 20.06 -0.15
C ARG A 92 16.32 19.36 -1.41
N SER A 93 17.03 18.25 -1.23
CA SER A 93 17.53 17.41 -2.32
C SER A 93 16.71 16.13 -2.48
N ALA A 94 16.78 15.52 -3.68
CA ALA A 94 16.10 14.25 -3.99
C ALA A 94 16.66 13.04 -3.20
N HIS A 95 17.73 13.22 -2.42
CA HIS A 95 18.41 12.15 -1.71
C HIS A 95 17.48 11.40 -0.73
N LYS A 96 16.46 12.07 -0.16
CA LYS A 96 15.45 11.41 0.70
C LYS A 96 14.55 10.46 -0.08
N ILE A 97 14.27 10.75 -1.36
CA ILE A 97 13.43 9.92 -2.22
C ILE A 97 14.25 8.72 -2.68
N LEU A 98 15.49 8.94 -3.16
CA LEU A 98 16.37 7.90 -3.68
C LEU A 98 16.80 6.87 -2.62
N ARG A 99 16.89 7.25 -1.35
CA ARG A 99 17.20 6.32 -0.24
C ARG A 99 16.04 5.38 0.11
N LYS A 100 14.80 5.67 -0.34
CA LYS A 100 13.67 4.77 -0.10
C LYS A 100 13.81 3.59 -1.05
N LYS A 101 13.77 2.37 -0.52
CA LYS A 101 13.70 1.17 -1.35
C LYS A 101 12.41 1.21 -2.17
N PHE A 102 12.51 0.97 -3.48
CA PHE A 102 11.32 0.83 -4.32
C PHE A 102 10.47 -0.35 -3.81
N ILE A 103 9.16 -0.10 -3.65
CA ILE A 103 8.20 -1.09 -3.13
C ILE A 103 7.29 -1.62 -4.26
N GLY A 104 7.51 -1.17 -5.51
CA GLY A 104 6.63 -1.42 -6.65
C GLY A 104 6.36 -2.90 -6.90
N GLU A 105 7.40 -3.73 -6.97
CA GLU A 105 7.27 -5.18 -7.20
C GLU A 105 6.45 -5.86 -6.10
N LYS A 106 6.71 -5.52 -4.83
CA LYS A 106 5.98 -6.08 -3.69
C LYS A 106 4.50 -5.68 -3.67
N VAL A 107 4.20 -4.47 -4.14
CA VAL A 107 2.82 -3.97 -4.24
C VAL A 107 2.12 -4.59 -5.45
N ALA A 108 2.82 -4.77 -6.57
CA ALA A 108 2.28 -5.41 -7.77
C ALA A 108 1.98 -6.90 -7.52
N SER A 109 2.83 -7.60 -6.76
CA SER A 109 2.66 -9.00 -6.39
C SER A 109 1.70 -9.22 -5.21
N TRP A 110 0.81 -8.27 -4.91
CA TRP A 110 -0.11 -8.36 -3.77
C TRP A 110 -1.05 -9.57 -3.87
N TYR A 111 -1.55 -9.85 -5.08
CA TYR A 111 -2.32 -11.05 -5.36
C TYR A 111 -1.45 -12.08 -6.07
N PRO A 112 -1.45 -13.36 -5.62
CA PRO A 112 -0.82 -14.44 -6.37
C PRO A 112 -1.43 -14.58 -7.77
N ASN A 113 -0.63 -15.03 -8.73
CA ASN A 113 -1.13 -15.33 -10.07
C ASN A 113 -2.12 -16.51 -10.03
N ASP A 114 -3.25 -16.36 -10.72
CA ASP A 114 -4.28 -17.38 -10.79
C ASP A 114 -3.86 -18.49 -11.76
N ILE A 115 -3.32 -19.59 -11.24
CA ILE A 115 -2.89 -20.78 -12.02
C ILE A 115 -4.02 -21.29 -12.94
N GLN A 116 -5.27 -21.20 -12.49
CA GLN A 116 -6.44 -21.67 -13.23
C GLN A 116 -6.75 -20.88 -14.51
N LYS A 117 -6.19 -19.68 -14.69
CA LYS A 117 -6.34 -18.88 -15.91
C LYS A 117 -5.27 -19.22 -16.95
N GLU A 118 -4.13 -19.75 -16.52
CA GLU A 118 -3.01 -20.12 -17.39
C GLU A 118 -3.24 -21.46 -18.09
N ASP A 119 -3.91 -22.41 -17.43
CA ASP A 119 -4.17 -23.74 -17.99
C ASP A 119 -5.30 -23.72 -19.05
N PRO A 120 -5.01 -23.94 -20.35
CA PRO A 120 -6.01 -23.83 -21.41
C PRO A 120 -7.13 -24.88 -21.28
N MET A 121 -6.83 -26.06 -20.74
CA MET A 121 -7.82 -27.11 -20.49
C MET A 121 -8.83 -26.71 -19.41
N VAL A 122 -8.38 -26.03 -18.35
CA VAL A 122 -9.24 -25.58 -17.24
C VAL A 122 -10.14 -24.45 -17.70
N VAL A 123 -9.60 -23.52 -18.48
CA VAL A 123 -10.36 -22.41 -19.07
C VAL A 123 -11.43 -22.93 -20.03
N ALA A 124 -11.05 -23.83 -20.96
CA ALA A 124 -11.99 -24.41 -21.93
C ALA A 124 -13.13 -25.18 -21.24
N ARG A 125 -12.83 -25.96 -20.20
CA ARG A 125 -13.85 -26.68 -19.41
C ARG A 125 -14.84 -25.72 -18.74
N LYS A 126 -14.34 -24.70 -18.03
CA LYS A 126 -15.20 -23.72 -17.35
C LYS A 126 -16.09 -22.97 -18.34
N GLU A 127 -15.55 -22.62 -19.50
CA GLU A 127 -16.31 -21.94 -20.54
C GLU A 127 -17.39 -22.86 -21.13
N GLN A 128 -17.07 -24.13 -21.37
CA GLN A 128 -18.05 -25.11 -21.83
C GLN A 128 -19.20 -25.33 -20.84
N GLU A 129 -18.89 -25.43 -19.54
CA GLU A 129 -19.90 -25.52 -18.48
C GLU A 129 -20.78 -24.26 -18.44
N ARG A 130 -20.17 -23.07 -18.59
CA ARG A 130 -20.88 -21.79 -18.67
C ARG A 130 -21.85 -21.76 -19.84
N LEU A 131 -21.41 -22.20 -21.02
CA LEU A 131 -22.21 -22.25 -22.24
C LEU A 131 -23.37 -23.24 -22.12
N SER A 132 -23.10 -24.47 -21.63
CA SER A 132 -24.12 -25.49 -21.40
C SER A 132 -25.21 -25.03 -20.43
N LYS A 133 -24.82 -24.39 -19.33
CA LYS A 133 -25.77 -23.81 -18.36
C LYS A 133 -26.62 -22.72 -19.00
N LEU A 134 -26.01 -21.84 -19.78
CA LEU A 134 -26.68 -20.74 -20.45
C LEU A 134 -27.69 -21.26 -21.49
N GLU A 135 -27.33 -22.30 -22.24
CA GLU A 135 -28.21 -22.97 -23.20
C GLU A 135 -29.43 -23.59 -22.52
N MET A 136 -29.22 -24.37 -21.45
CA MET A 136 -30.31 -24.92 -20.65
C MET A 136 -31.27 -23.83 -20.14
N LEU A 137 -30.72 -22.70 -19.67
CA LEU A 137 -31.52 -21.60 -19.13
C LEU A 137 -32.32 -20.88 -20.21
N LYS A 138 -31.75 -20.73 -21.42
CA LYS A 138 -32.44 -20.22 -22.61
C LYS A 138 -33.59 -21.12 -23.03
N ARG A 139 -33.39 -22.45 -23.05
CA ARG A 139 -34.46 -23.42 -23.37
C ARG A 139 -35.65 -23.31 -22.41
N ARG A 140 -35.37 -23.01 -21.13
CA ARG A 140 -36.41 -22.81 -20.09
C ARG A 140 -37.04 -21.42 -20.10
N GLY A 141 -36.63 -20.50 -20.99
CA GLY A 141 -37.07 -19.11 -20.99
C GLY A 141 -36.59 -18.29 -19.77
N LYS A 142 -35.66 -18.84 -18.97
CA LYS A 142 -35.08 -18.19 -17.78
C LYS A 142 -33.73 -17.54 -18.07
N GLY A 143 -33.34 -17.47 -19.35
CA GLY A 143 -32.11 -16.82 -19.77
C GLY A 143 -32.10 -15.32 -19.42
N PRO A 144 -30.91 -14.74 -19.19
CA PRO A 144 -30.82 -13.30 -18.96
C PRO A 144 -31.38 -12.56 -20.20
N PRO A 145 -32.25 -11.54 -20.01
CA PRO A 145 -32.77 -10.75 -21.12
C PRO A 145 -31.65 -9.92 -21.78
N LYS A 146 -31.89 -9.48 -23.02
CA LYS A 146 -30.94 -8.59 -23.72
C LYS A 146 -30.69 -7.33 -22.87
N LYS A 147 -29.43 -6.92 -22.75
CA LYS A 147 -29.05 -5.70 -22.02
C LYS A 147 -29.90 -4.52 -22.51
N GLY A 148 -30.45 -3.75 -21.58
CA GLY A 148 -31.37 -2.63 -21.88
C GLY A 148 -32.84 -3.03 -22.06
N GLN A 149 -33.13 -4.30 -22.36
CA GLN A 149 -34.51 -4.82 -22.54
C GLN A 149 -35.04 -5.51 -21.27
N GLY A 150 -34.66 -4.99 -20.11
CA GLY A 150 -35.15 -5.50 -18.84
C GLY A 150 -36.63 -5.18 -18.63
N LYS A 151 -37.30 -5.94 -17.76
CA LYS A 151 -38.72 -5.73 -17.43
C LYS A 151 -39.07 -4.28 -17.02
N ARG A 152 -38.11 -3.56 -16.42
CA ARG A 152 -38.26 -2.15 -16.04
C ARG A 152 -38.22 -1.19 -17.23
N ALA A 153 -37.40 -1.47 -18.25
CA ALA A 153 -37.30 -0.63 -19.43
C ALA A 153 -38.58 -0.74 -20.29
N ALA A 154 -39.09 -1.96 -20.46
CA ALA A 154 -40.35 -2.20 -21.17
C ALA A 154 -41.58 -1.52 -20.53
N LYS A 155 -41.54 -1.27 -19.21
CA LYS A 155 -42.59 -0.52 -18.49
C LYS A 155 -42.51 0.99 -18.68
N ARG A 156 -41.34 1.54 -19.04
CA ARG A 156 -41.13 2.98 -19.24
C ARG A 156 -41.39 3.41 -20.69
N SER A 157 -41.31 2.48 -21.63
CA SER A 157 -41.61 2.71 -23.06
C SER A 157 -43.10 2.51 -23.40
N LYS A 158 -43.95 2.29 -22.39
CA LYS A 158 -45.41 2.15 -22.50
C LYS A 158 -46.03 3.35 -21.81
#